data_AF-A0A9Q3BKK5-F1
#
_entry.id   AF-A0A9Q3BKK5-F1
#
_cell.length_a   1.000
_cell.length_b   1.000
_cell.length_c   1.000
_cell.angle_alpha   90.00
_cell.angle_beta   90.00
_cell.angle_gamma   90.00
#
_symmetry.space_group_name_H-M   'P 1'
#
loop_
_entity.id
_entity.type
_entity.pdbx_description
1 polymer ?
#
loop_
_entity_poly.entity_id
_entity_poly.type
_entity_poly.pdbx_seq_one_letter_code
_entity_poly.pdbx_strand_id
1 'polypeptide(L)'
;MGIISLNCLNLSPRLQYQNKFTFLAAIIPSPTQPTMITINNVLRPIIDETYELNNGLTISIPEYPHGWKVVVKVVTLVGDIVAAHKAAAFKSHSANKFCSWCEVNTSDQHKLKLGRPWTGRSFLRLPTTGKTACRIQPREGGNKDRSPLIRA
;
A
#
# COMPACT_ATOMS: atom_id res chain seq x y z
N MET A 1 8.88 19.49 7.69
CA MET A 1 7.46 19.21 8.02
C MET A 1 6.91 18.27 6.97
N GLY A 2 6.29 17.15 7.37
CA GLY A 2 5.64 16.21 6.44
C GLY A 2 4.13 16.20 6.63
N ILE A 3 3.37 15.79 5.62
CA ILE A 3 1.91 15.67 5.69
C ILE A 3 1.45 14.31 5.20
N ILE A 4 0.36 13.81 5.77
CA ILE A 4 -0.37 12.65 5.27
C ILE A 4 -1.73 13.15 4.82
N SER A 5 -2.07 12.88 3.56
CA SER A 5 -3.35 13.29 2.97
C SER A 5 -4.07 12.08 2.37
N LEU A 6 -5.39 12.12 2.42
CA LEU A 6 -6.28 11.13 1.83
C LEU A 6 -7.01 11.76 0.65
N ASN A 7 -7.00 11.08 -0.49
CA ASN A 7 -7.66 11.53 -1.71
C ASN A 7 -8.83 10.62 -2.06
N CYS A 8 -9.97 11.20 -2.45
CA CYS A 8 -11.13 10.42 -2.87
C CYS A 8 -10.96 9.89 -4.30
N LEU A 9 -10.68 8.59 -4.43
CA LEU A 9 -10.46 7.94 -5.72
C LEU A 9 -11.74 7.73 -6.54
N ASN A 10 -12.92 7.96 -5.96
CA ASN A 10 -14.20 7.90 -6.68
C ASN A 10 -14.39 9.07 -7.66
N LEU A 11 -13.58 10.13 -7.53
CA LEU A 11 -13.61 11.29 -8.41
C LEU A 11 -12.78 11.05 -9.67
N SER A 12 -13.04 11.81 -10.73
CA SER A 12 -12.22 11.74 -11.94
C SER A 12 -10.75 12.13 -11.65
N PRO A 13 -9.76 11.59 -12.39
CA PRO A 13 -8.33 11.81 -12.11
C PRO A 13 -7.93 13.29 -12.02
N ARG A 14 -8.62 14.18 -12.73
CA ARG A 14 -8.37 15.63 -12.72
C ARG A 14 -8.83 16.31 -11.43
N LEU A 15 -9.78 15.71 -10.71
CA LEU A 15 -10.36 16.24 -9.48
C LEU A 15 -9.70 15.66 -8.22
N GLN A 16 -9.14 14.44 -8.30
CA GLN A 16 -8.57 13.70 -7.16
C GLN A 16 -7.49 14.47 -6.39
N TYR A 17 -6.72 15.32 -7.06
CA TYR A 17 -5.60 16.06 -6.48
C TYR A 17 -5.88 17.55 -6.27
N GLN A 18 -7.15 17.97 -6.39
CA GLN A 18 -7.51 19.33 -6.03
C GLN A 18 -7.67 19.43 -4.52
N ASN A 19 -7.16 20.52 -3.95
CA ASN A 19 -7.23 20.78 -2.49
C ASN A 19 -8.65 20.68 -1.92
N LYS A 20 -9.70 20.88 -2.74
CA LYS A 20 -11.11 20.74 -2.33
C LYS A 20 -11.52 19.30 -2.01
N PHE A 21 -10.82 18.31 -2.56
CA PHE A 21 -11.13 16.88 -2.45
C PHE A 21 -10.02 16.07 -1.77
N THR A 22 -9.00 16.76 -1.27
CA THR A 22 -7.90 16.20 -0.50
C THR A 22 -8.12 16.48 0.98
N PHE A 23 -8.24 15.43 1.78
CA PHE A 23 -8.37 15.52 3.23
C PHE A 23 -7.00 15.46 3.90
N LEU A 24 -6.64 16.47 4.70
CA LEU A 24 -5.42 16.44 5.50
C LEU A 24 -5.66 15.55 6.73
N ALA A 25 -5.06 14.36 6.73
CA ALA A 25 -5.29 13.37 7.78
C ALA A 25 -4.30 13.51 8.94
N ALA A 26 -3.05 13.89 8.67
CA ALA A 26 -2.08 14.14 9.74
C ALA A 26 -0.91 15.03 9.32
N ILE A 27 -0.26 15.61 10.33
CA ILE A 27 0.98 16.37 10.20
C ILE A 27 2.10 15.57 10.89
N ILE A 28 3.19 15.34 10.16
CA ILE A 28 4.37 14.68 10.70
C ILE A 28 5.28 15.76 11.30
N PRO A 29 5.48 15.77 12.63
CA PRO A 29 6.30 16.78 13.30
C PRO A 29 7.75 16.71 12.82
N SER A 30 8.42 17.86 12.71
CA SER A 30 9.80 17.94 12.25
C SER A 30 10.54 19.07 12.98
N PRO A 31 11.80 18.81 13.37
CA PRO A 31 12.88 19.40 12.57
C PRO A 31 13.74 18.38 11.82
N THR A 32 13.72 17.09 12.21
CA THR A 32 14.53 16.03 11.59
C THR A 32 13.69 15.10 10.72
N GLN A 33 14.37 14.20 9.98
CA GLN A 33 13.70 13.22 9.13
C GLN A 33 12.94 12.20 10.00
N PRO A 34 11.64 11.98 9.73
CA PRO A 34 10.82 11.09 10.56
C PRO A 34 11.28 9.63 10.46
N THR A 35 11.26 8.96 11.60
CA THR A 35 11.57 7.52 11.71
C THR A 35 10.34 6.67 11.34
N MET A 36 10.55 5.38 11.07
CA MET A 36 9.45 4.42 10.86
C MET A 36 8.47 4.41 12.05
N ILE A 37 8.99 4.47 13.28
CA ILE A 37 8.18 4.46 14.50
C ILE A 37 7.30 5.71 14.57
N THR A 38 7.88 6.88 14.29
CA THR A 38 7.15 8.14 14.26
C THR A 38 6.01 8.11 13.24
N ILE A 39 6.30 7.65 12.02
CA ILE A 39 5.30 7.55 10.94
C ILE A 39 4.20 6.57 11.33
N ASN A 40 4.54 5.39 11.86
CA ASN A 40 3.56 4.40 12.29
C ASN A 40 2.67 4.95 13.41
N ASN A 41 3.23 5.67 14.39
CA ASN A 41 2.43 6.27 15.46
C ASN A 41 1.43 7.31 14.93
N VAL A 42 1.82 8.07 13.91
CA VAL A 42 0.91 9.04 13.25
C VAL A 42 -0.13 8.33 12.39
N LEU A 43 0.24 7.24 11.71
CA LEU A 43 -0.66 6.49 10.83
C LEU A 43 -1.67 5.60 11.58
N ARG A 44 -1.34 5.10 12.77
CA ARG A 44 -2.20 4.22 13.58
C ARG A 44 -3.65 4.70 13.67
N PRO A 45 -3.96 5.91 14.15
CA PRO A 45 -5.36 6.34 14.26
C PRO A 45 -6.09 6.37 12.91
N ILE A 46 -5.39 6.77 11.83
CA ILE A 46 -5.97 6.80 10.48
C ILE A 46 -6.29 5.37 10.00
N ILE A 47 -5.39 4.42 10.26
CA ILE A 47 -5.58 3.03 9.89
C ILE A 47 -6.72 2.42 10.69
N ASP A 48 -6.80 2.67 12.00
CA ASP A 48 -7.85 2.15 12.87
C ASP A 48 -9.23 2.67 12.45
N GLU A 49 -9.37 3.97 12.21
CA GLU A 49 -10.62 4.56 11.71
C GLU A 49 -11.01 4.02 10.33
N THR A 50 -10.07 3.93 9.40
CA THR A 50 -10.36 3.41 8.05
C THR A 50 -10.67 1.92 8.07
N TYR A 51 -10.12 1.15 9.01
CA TYR A 51 -10.44 -0.24 9.23
C TYR A 51 -11.90 -0.42 9.71
N GLU A 52 -12.35 0.40 10.66
CA GLU A 52 -13.75 0.39 11.09
C GLU A 52 -14.70 0.78 9.95
N LEU A 53 -14.36 1.81 9.18
CA LEU A 53 -15.15 2.27 8.02
C LEU A 53 -15.19 1.26 6.86
N ASN A 54 -14.28 0.30 6.82
CA ASN A 54 -14.28 -0.78 5.83
C ASN A 54 -15.41 -1.80 6.08
N ASN A 55 -15.89 -1.92 7.33
CA ASN A 55 -17.09 -2.71 7.65
C ASN A 55 -18.39 -2.02 7.19
N GLY A 56 -18.30 -0.72 6.93
CA GLY A 56 -19.36 0.15 6.44
C GLY A 56 -20.05 0.90 7.56
N LEU A 57 -20.29 2.19 7.32
CA LEU A 57 -20.98 3.11 8.21
C LEU A 57 -22.31 3.52 7.57
N THR A 58 -23.42 3.37 8.31
CA THR A 58 -24.72 3.89 7.87
C THR A 58 -24.87 5.32 8.35
N ILE A 59 -24.92 6.26 7.40
CA ILE A 59 -25.13 7.68 7.68
C ILE A 59 -26.62 7.97 7.52
N SER A 60 -27.23 8.56 8.53
CA SER A 60 -28.61 9.06 8.41
C SER A 60 -28.59 10.38 7.64
N ILE A 61 -29.30 10.42 6.52
CA ILE A 61 -29.42 11.60 5.67
C ILE A 61 -30.92 11.84 5.47
N PRO A 62 -31.46 13.08 5.59
CA PRO A 62 -32.90 13.34 5.48
C PRO A 62 -33.54 12.77 4.20
N GLU A 63 -32.82 12.77 3.09
CA GLU A 63 -33.26 12.24 1.80
C GLU A 63 -33.33 10.71 1.74
N TYR A 64 -32.70 10.00 2.70
CA TYR A 64 -32.63 8.54 2.76
C TYR A 64 -33.12 8.03 4.12
N PRO A 65 -34.43 7.76 4.28
CA PRO A 65 -35.02 7.37 5.57
C PRO A 65 -34.50 6.04 6.14
N HIS A 66 -33.90 5.19 5.29
CA HIS A 66 -33.26 3.94 5.70
C HIS A 66 -31.75 4.07 5.97
N GLY A 67 -31.22 5.30 5.88
CA GLY A 67 -29.79 5.60 5.93
C GLY A 67 -29.05 5.25 4.64
N TRP A 68 -27.88 5.85 4.47
CA TRP A 68 -26.96 5.60 3.37
C TRP A 68 -25.74 4.84 3.89
N LYS A 69 -25.51 3.62 3.39
CA LYS A 69 -24.32 2.83 3.76
C LYS A 69 -23.10 3.29 2.97
N VAL A 70 -22.09 3.82 3.66
CA VAL A 70 -20.79 4.22 3.10
C VAL A 70 -19.75 3.19 3.50
N VAL A 71 -18.90 2.78 2.56
CA VAL A 71 -17.73 1.92 2.83
C VAL A 71 -16.49 2.66 2.36
N VAL A 72 -15.49 2.79 3.23
CA VAL A 72 -14.21 3.40 2.88
C VAL A 72 -13.16 2.32 2.70
N LYS A 73 -12.39 2.40 1.61
CA LYS A 73 -11.29 1.49 1.32
C LYS A 73 -10.03 2.28 0.98
N VAL A 74 -8.95 1.98 1.68
CA VAL A 74 -7.62 2.51 1.37
C VAL A 74 -7.00 1.62 0.29
N VAL A 75 -6.77 2.19 -0.90
CA VAL A 75 -6.33 1.41 -2.08
C VAL A 75 -4.82 1.51 -2.31
N THR A 76 -4.25 2.72 -2.17
CA THR A 76 -2.85 2.96 -2.53
C THR A 76 -2.19 3.97 -1.60
N LEU A 77 -0.92 3.71 -1.29
CA LEU A 77 -0.04 4.66 -0.63
C LEU A 77 0.78 5.37 -1.72
N VAL A 78 0.65 6.69 -1.80
CA VAL A 78 1.38 7.52 -2.77
C VAL A 78 2.33 8.42 -2.01
N GLY A 79 3.60 8.40 -2.40
CA GLY A 79 4.64 9.24 -1.84
C GLY A 79 5.95 9.01 -2.60
N ASP A 80 6.96 9.80 -2.28
CA ASP A 80 8.31 9.46 -2.72
C ASP A 80 8.71 8.08 -2.19
N ILE A 81 9.70 7.45 -2.83
CA ILE A 81 10.10 6.07 -2.53
C ILE A 81 10.47 5.92 -1.05
N VAL A 82 11.14 6.90 -0.45
CA VAL A 82 11.62 6.81 0.94
C VAL A 82 10.46 6.91 1.92
N ALA A 83 9.54 7.85 1.72
CA ALA A 83 8.35 8.03 2.53
C ALA A 83 7.40 6.84 2.40
N ALA A 84 7.15 6.38 1.18
CA ALA A 84 6.32 5.21 0.91
C ALA A 84 6.91 3.95 1.57
N HIS A 85 8.23 3.78 1.50
CA HIS A 85 8.88 2.64 2.17
C HIS A 85 8.75 2.72 3.68
N LYS A 86 8.91 3.91 4.27
CA LYS A 86 8.76 4.08 5.72
C LYS A 86 7.33 3.84 6.20
N ALA A 87 6.34 4.32 5.46
CA ALA A 87 4.94 4.16 5.81
C ALA A 87 4.41 2.73 5.56
N ALA A 88 4.87 2.06 4.50
CA ALA A 88 4.46 0.68 4.21
C ALA A 88 5.33 -0.38 4.92
N ALA A 89 6.27 0.04 5.77
CA ALA A 89 7.28 -0.81 6.38
C ALA A 89 8.09 -1.66 5.38
N PHE A 90 8.35 -1.09 4.20
CA PHE A 90 9.20 -1.71 3.19
C PHE A 90 10.67 -1.58 3.55
N LYS A 91 11.48 -2.44 2.92
CA LYS A 91 12.93 -2.42 3.10
C LYS A 91 13.51 -1.13 2.55
N SER A 92 14.61 -0.66 3.15
CA SER A 92 15.34 0.52 2.65
C SER A 92 15.70 0.35 1.18
N HIS A 93 15.78 1.47 0.46
CA HIS A 93 16.32 1.52 -0.91
C HIS A 93 17.74 0.94 -1.01
N SER A 94 18.49 0.95 0.09
CA SER A 94 19.84 0.39 0.22
C SER A 94 19.89 -1.06 0.74
N ALA A 95 18.74 -1.70 0.95
CA ALA A 95 18.71 -3.07 1.46
C ALA A 95 19.12 -4.08 0.39
N ASN A 96 19.80 -5.16 0.81
CA ASN A 96 20.17 -6.25 -0.10
C ASN A 96 18.94 -6.93 -0.74
N LYS A 97 17.77 -6.87 -0.09
CA LYS A 97 16.49 -7.21 -0.72
C LYS A 97 15.73 -5.92 -0.95
N PHE A 98 15.78 -5.41 -2.19
CA PHE A 98 15.23 -4.10 -2.54
C PHE A 98 13.72 -4.12 -2.82
N CYS A 99 13.16 -5.28 -3.15
CA CYS A 99 11.73 -5.42 -3.46
C CYS A 99 10.97 -5.96 -2.25
N SER A 100 9.84 -5.32 -1.92
CA SER A 100 8.94 -5.77 -0.85
C SER A 100 8.16 -7.04 -1.19
N TRP A 101 7.98 -7.31 -2.48
CA TRP A 101 7.22 -8.45 -2.98
C TRP A 101 8.10 -9.62 -3.42
N CYS A 102 9.36 -9.35 -3.73
CA CYS A 102 10.27 -10.35 -4.29
C CYS A 102 11.40 -10.62 -3.32
N GLU A 103 11.72 -11.88 -3.11
CA GLU A 103 12.84 -12.28 -2.25
C GLU A 103 14.19 -12.29 -2.97
N VAL A 104 14.41 -11.33 -3.88
CA VAL A 104 15.59 -11.25 -4.73
C VAL A 104 16.66 -10.42 -4.03
N ASN A 105 17.91 -10.88 -4.08
CA ASN A 105 19.03 -10.07 -3.63
C ASN A 105 19.47 -9.07 -4.72
N THR A 106 20.04 -7.94 -4.33
CA THR A 106 20.53 -6.91 -5.26
C THR A 106 21.56 -7.48 -6.25
N SER A 107 22.38 -8.45 -5.81
CA SER A 107 23.32 -9.17 -6.68
C SER A 107 22.64 -9.94 -7.83
N ASP A 108 21.41 -10.41 -7.61
CA ASP A 108 20.64 -11.21 -8.57
C ASP A 108 19.61 -10.38 -9.34
N GLN A 109 19.64 -9.05 -9.23
CA GLN A 109 18.70 -8.15 -9.92
C GLN A 109 18.69 -8.35 -11.44
N HIS A 110 19.83 -8.66 -12.04
CA HIS A 110 19.96 -8.93 -13.48
C HIS A 110 19.18 -10.17 -13.95
N LYS A 111 18.77 -11.06 -13.04
CA LYS A 111 18.00 -12.28 -13.33
C LYS A 111 16.48 -12.04 -13.36
N LEU A 112 16.05 -10.82 -13.05
CA LEU A 112 14.64 -10.48 -13.02
C LEU A 112 14.05 -10.42 -14.42
N LYS A 113 12.90 -11.05 -14.58
CA LYS A 113 12.09 -10.95 -15.79
C LYS A 113 10.73 -10.37 -15.41
N LEU A 114 10.19 -9.55 -16.32
CA LEU A 114 8.85 -9.00 -16.17
C LEU A 114 7.85 -10.15 -16.05
N GLY A 115 7.05 -10.12 -14.97
CA GLY A 115 5.90 -11.00 -14.83
C GLY A 115 4.78 -10.63 -15.82
N ARG A 116 3.71 -11.42 -15.85
CA ARG A 116 2.54 -11.07 -16.67
C ARG A 116 1.96 -9.73 -16.18
N PRO A 117 1.73 -8.76 -17.09
CA PRO A 117 1.13 -7.49 -16.72
C PRO A 117 -0.28 -7.70 -16.17
N TRP A 118 -0.65 -6.91 -15.17
CA TRP A 118 -1.99 -6.94 -14.59
C TRP A 118 -2.98 -6.25 -15.53
N THR A 119 -4.04 -6.96 -15.92
CA THR A 119 -5.16 -6.38 -16.67
C THR A 119 -6.14 -5.71 -15.71
N GLY A 120 -6.49 -4.44 -15.95
CA GLY A 120 -7.03 -3.48 -14.96
C GLY A 120 -8.12 -3.90 -13.96
N ARG A 121 -8.91 -4.95 -14.23
CA ARG A 121 -9.89 -5.49 -13.26
C ARG A 121 -9.29 -6.39 -12.17
N SER A 122 -8.07 -6.89 -12.34
CA SER A 122 -7.40 -7.65 -11.29
C SER A 122 -6.84 -6.76 -10.18
N PHE A 123 -6.46 -5.50 -10.47
CA PHE A 123 -5.86 -4.57 -9.50
C PHE A 123 -6.75 -4.29 -8.29
N LEU A 124 -8.06 -4.15 -8.51
CA LEU A 124 -9.04 -3.99 -7.43
C LEU A 124 -9.34 -5.28 -6.66
N ARG A 125 -8.91 -6.44 -7.18
CA ARG A 125 -8.95 -7.77 -6.55
C ARG A 125 -7.56 -8.17 -6.06
N LEU A 126 -6.80 -7.25 -5.48
CA LEU A 126 -5.62 -7.67 -4.73
C LEU A 126 -6.07 -8.61 -3.61
N PRO A 127 -5.61 -9.87 -3.59
CA PRO A 127 -5.70 -10.66 -2.39
C PRO A 127 -4.81 -9.99 -1.35
N THR A 128 -5.23 -9.99 -0.09
CA THR A 128 -4.43 -9.60 1.08
C THR A 128 -3.08 -10.33 1.16
N THR A 129 -2.86 -11.34 0.31
CA THR A 129 -1.62 -12.08 0.11
C THR A 129 -0.93 -11.66 -1.20
N GLY A 130 -0.10 -10.61 -1.12
CA GLY A 130 0.65 -10.02 -2.24
C GLY A 130 1.77 -10.90 -2.82
N LYS A 131 1.44 -11.96 -3.58
CA LYS A 131 2.42 -12.96 -4.09
C LYS A 131 2.75 -12.89 -5.60
N THR A 132 2.33 -11.89 -6.37
CA THR A 132 2.37 -12.00 -7.86
C THR A 132 3.02 -10.84 -8.63
N ALA A 133 3.93 -10.07 -8.03
CA ALA A 133 4.57 -8.95 -8.75
C ALA A 133 5.77 -9.37 -9.63
N CYS A 134 6.62 -10.32 -9.21
CA CYS A 134 7.79 -10.74 -9.99
C CYS A 134 8.21 -12.18 -9.64
N ARG A 135 8.61 -12.98 -10.64
CA ARG A 135 8.98 -14.40 -10.47
C ARG A 135 10.47 -14.58 -10.79
N ILE A 136 11.23 -15.19 -9.87
CA ILE A 136 12.63 -15.60 -10.11
C ILE A 136 12.62 -17.01 -10.73
N GLN A 137 13.49 -17.28 -11.72
CA GLN A 137 13.76 -18.68 -12.10
C GLN A 137 14.51 -19.39 -10.95
N PRO A 138 14.15 -20.64 -10.60
CA PRO A 138 14.96 -21.42 -9.68
C PRO A 138 16.38 -21.60 -10.25
N ARG A 139 17.39 -21.58 -9.37
CA ARG A 139 18.79 -21.86 -9.73
C ARG A 139 18.86 -23.18 -10.51
N GLU A 140 19.37 -23.15 -11.74
CA GLU A 140 19.76 -24.37 -12.46
C GLU A 140 20.85 -25.05 -11.62
N GLY A 141 20.51 -26.21 -11.02
CA GLY A 141 21.39 -27.00 -10.18
C GLY A 141 20.92 -27.28 -8.74
N GLY A 142 19.77 -26.73 -8.30
CA GLY A 142 19.20 -27.04 -6.98
C GLY A 142 18.04 -28.03 -7.06
N ASN A 143 18.09 -29.09 -6.23
CA ASN A 143 17.08 -30.16 -6.13
C ASN A 143 15.63 -29.64 -6.20
N LYS A 144 14.86 -30.12 -7.19
CA LYS A 144 13.46 -29.72 -7.47
C LYS A 144 12.48 -30.03 -6.33
N ASP A 145 12.89 -30.81 -5.33
CA ASP A 145 12.05 -31.23 -4.20
C ASP A 145 12.15 -30.38 -2.92
N ARG A 146 12.84 -29.23 -2.94
CA ARG A 146 12.80 -28.26 -1.84
C ARG A 146 12.33 -26.89 -2.27
N SER A 147 11.14 -26.85 -2.85
CA SER A 147 10.32 -25.65 -2.73
C SER A 147 9.84 -25.61 -1.27
N PRO A 148 10.29 -24.69 -0.40
CA PRO A 148 9.59 -24.54 0.85
C PRO A 148 8.23 -23.93 0.50
N LEU A 149 7.21 -24.79 0.51
CA LEU A 149 5.82 -24.39 0.69
C LEU A 149 5.73 -23.76 2.08
N ILE A 150 6.12 -22.48 2.19
CA ILE A 150 5.85 -21.69 3.38
C ILE A 150 4.39 -21.24 3.24
N ARG A 151 3.50 -22.07 3.80
CA ARG A 151 2.17 -21.66 4.23
C ARG A 151 2.34 -20.48 5.19
N ALA A 152 1.44 -19.50 5.05
CA ALA A 152 1.22 -18.49 6.07
C ALA A 152 0.75 -19.16 7.37
#